data_AF-A0AAD9IPL7-F1
#
_entry.id   AF-A0AAD9IPL7-F1
#
_cell.length_a   1.000
_cell.length_b   1.000
_cell.length_c   1.000
_cell.angle_alpha   90.00
_cell.angle_beta   90.00
_cell.angle_gamma   90.00
#
_symmetry.space_group_name_H-M   'P 1'
#
loop_
_entity.id
_entity.type
_entity.pdbx_description
1 polymer ?
#
loop_
_entity_poly.entity_id
_entity_poly.type
_entity_poly.pdbx_seq_one_letter_code
_entity_poly.pdbx_strand_id
1 'polypeptide(L)'
;MSAVAKRVHSPEKEDHSEIKQKMPAKSVDTVTSQTFDDSHMFSNFVVDKILGENSQQKIVFVQGHYKDSDVPAVVILERTPFSNETVNSILEGKCETAANLKNDIYHTFSLVPPKIHSGIKTTLIYPATQKHIDKYQHHDQFIIYETYEDYCSITEPYILKDQFSIQWVYNILEKKQEAERIIFEDPDPDTGFILLPDMKWDCKQLEDLHLVAIVHRHGIKSLRDLRQDHLPLLKNILQKGTVRICYALLILTHIWIFNSLN
;
A
#
# COMPACT_ATOMS: atom_id res chain seq x y z
N MET A 1 3.93 -60.81 -30.59
CA MET A 1 5.19 -61.54 -30.36
C MET A 1 6.16 -61.23 -31.50
N SER A 2 7.40 -61.01 -31.12
CA SER A 2 8.62 -60.78 -31.92
C SER A 2 8.87 -59.37 -32.49
N ALA A 3 10.07 -58.91 -32.17
CA ALA A 3 10.66 -57.58 -32.33
C ALA A 3 11.82 -57.64 -33.34
N VAL A 4 12.59 -56.52 -33.43
CA VAL A 4 13.96 -56.30 -33.95
C VAL A 4 13.94 -55.19 -35.03
N ALA A 5 14.80 -54.16 -35.09
CA ALA A 5 15.73 -53.51 -34.17
C ALA A 5 16.21 -52.17 -34.79
N LYS A 6 16.76 -51.31 -33.92
CA LYS A 6 17.33 -49.96 -34.08
C LYS A 6 18.23 -49.69 -35.31
N ARG A 7 18.29 -48.41 -35.73
CA ARG A 7 19.56 -47.65 -35.79
C ARG A 7 19.35 -46.13 -35.70
N VAL A 8 20.35 -45.50 -35.10
CA VAL A 8 20.49 -44.10 -34.65
C VAL A 8 21.35 -43.34 -35.66
N HIS A 9 21.04 -42.06 -35.93
CA HIS A 9 22.04 -41.07 -36.35
C HIS A 9 21.63 -39.65 -35.95
N SER A 10 22.53 -38.94 -35.26
CA SER A 10 22.45 -37.50 -34.94
C SER A 10 23.46 -36.74 -35.83
N PRO A 11 23.60 -35.39 -35.76
CA PRO A 11 23.32 -34.49 -36.87
C PRO A 11 24.58 -33.92 -37.56
N GLU A 12 24.46 -33.59 -38.84
CA GLU A 12 25.45 -32.78 -39.56
C GLU A 12 25.06 -31.29 -39.51
N LYS A 13 26.09 -30.47 -39.27
CA LYS A 13 26.08 -29.00 -39.28
C LYS A 13 26.30 -28.52 -40.71
N GLU A 14 25.51 -27.56 -41.19
CA GLU A 14 25.97 -26.63 -42.21
C GLU A 14 25.63 -25.19 -41.83
N ASP A 15 26.65 -24.37 -41.98
CA ASP A 15 26.78 -22.96 -41.64
C ASP A 15 26.57 -22.15 -42.92
N HIS A 16 25.62 -21.21 -42.92
CA HIS A 16 25.60 -20.16 -43.93
C HIS A 16 25.11 -18.83 -43.34
N SER A 17 25.95 -17.84 -43.59
CA SER A 17 25.99 -16.47 -43.11
C SER A 17 24.94 -15.54 -43.74
N GLU A 18 24.52 -14.58 -42.91
CA GLU A 18 24.13 -13.19 -43.18
C GLU A 18 23.48 -12.79 -44.52
N ILE A 19 22.18 -12.42 -44.47
CA ILE A 19 21.67 -11.19 -45.11
C ILE A 19 20.64 -10.55 -44.16
N LYS A 20 21.04 -9.48 -43.45
CA LYS A 20 20.15 -8.59 -42.70
C LYS A 20 19.58 -7.52 -43.65
N GLN A 21 18.29 -7.59 -43.97
CA GLN A 21 17.55 -6.44 -44.49
C GLN A 21 16.79 -5.75 -43.35
N LYS A 22 17.06 -4.45 -43.23
CA LYS A 22 16.65 -3.55 -42.15
C LYS A 22 15.32 -2.89 -42.52
N MET A 23 14.25 -3.20 -41.78
CA MET A 23 12.99 -2.43 -41.79
C MET A 23 12.88 -1.60 -40.50
N PRO A 24 12.27 -0.40 -40.54
CA PRO A 24 12.49 0.63 -39.54
C PRO A 24 11.74 0.34 -38.23
N ALA A 25 12.47 0.44 -37.12
CA ALA A 25 11.95 0.37 -35.77
C ALA A 25 11.01 1.55 -35.49
N LYS A 26 9.74 1.25 -35.16
CA LYS A 26 8.87 2.20 -34.46
C LYS A 26 9.39 2.33 -33.03
N SER A 27 9.64 3.56 -32.62
CA SER A 27 10.07 3.96 -31.29
C SER A 27 9.11 3.42 -30.23
N VAL A 28 9.63 2.55 -29.37
CA VAL A 28 9.00 2.19 -28.10
C VAL A 28 9.35 3.31 -27.14
N ASP A 29 8.36 4.13 -26.78
CA ASP A 29 8.51 5.17 -25.77
C ASP A 29 8.90 4.51 -24.46
N THR A 30 10.17 4.67 -24.11
CA THR A 30 10.76 4.20 -22.85
C THR A 30 10.29 5.17 -21.78
N VAL A 31 9.25 4.80 -21.04
CA VAL A 31 8.86 5.49 -19.81
C VAL A 31 10.06 5.37 -18.85
N THR A 32 10.81 6.45 -18.76
CA THR A 32 12.01 6.54 -17.93
C THR A 32 11.54 6.63 -16.49
N SER A 33 11.79 5.59 -15.70
CA SER A 33 11.65 5.62 -14.25
C SER A 33 12.62 6.68 -13.71
N GLN A 34 12.12 7.91 -13.51
CA GLN A 34 12.88 8.96 -12.81
C GLN A 34 13.16 8.46 -11.39
N THR A 35 14.45 8.33 -11.06
CA THR A 35 14.91 8.11 -9.69
C THR A 35 14.64 9.39 -8.91
N PHE A 36 13.61 9.37 -8.06
CA PHE A 36 13.34 10.47 -7.14
C PHE A 36 14.40 10.48 -6.04
N ASP A 37 14.94 11.66 -5.74
CA ASP A 37 15.70 11.88 -4.50
C ASP A 37 14.69 12.07 -3.36
N ASP A 38 14.54 11.04 -2.54
CA ASP A 38 13.58 11.01 -1.42
C ASP A 38 13.77 12.17 -0.44
N SER A 39 15.00 12.72 -0.34
CA SER A 39 15.33 13.76 0.65
C SER A 39 14.71 15.12 0.35
N HIS A 40 14.35 15.37 -0.91
CA HIS A 40 13.88 16.67 -1.39
C HIS A 40 12.66 16.54 -2.31
N MET A 41 11.84 15.51 -2.10
CA MET A 41 10.72 15.13 -2.97
C MET A 41 9.68 16.25 -3.19
N PHE A 42 9.52 17.20 -2.28
CA PHE A 42 8.56 18.32 -2.45
C PHE A 42 9.21 19.63 -2.92
N SER A 43 10.49 19.60 -3.29
CA SER A 43 11.14 20.75 -3.91
C SER A 43 10.45 21.04 -5.24
N ASN A 44 10.12 22.31 -5.50
CA ASN A 44 9.35 22.73 -6.67
C ASN A 44 7.92 22.17 -6.77
N PHE A 45 7.35 21.64 -5.69
CA PHE A 45 5.94 21.25 -5.66
C PHE A 45 5.03 22.48 -5.57
N VAL A 46 4.01 22.54 -6.42
CA VAL A 46 3.00 23.60 -6.45
C VAL A 46 1.66 22.98 -6.04
N VAL A 47 0.99 23.61 -5.07
CA VAL A 47 -0.34 23.19 -4.62
C VAL A 47 -1.39 23.84 -5.51
N ASP A 48 -2.23 23.00 -6.13
CA ASP A 48 -3.33 23.46 -6.99
C ASP A 48 -4.63 23.59 -6.22
N LYS A 49 -4.98 22.54 -5.46
CA LYS A 49 -6.29 22.44 -4.80
C LYS A 49 -6.22 21.55 -3.56
N ILE A 50 -6.97 21.93 -2.52
CA ILE A 50 -7.28 21.03 -1.40
C ILE A 50 -8.47 20.17 -1.82
N LEU A 51 -8.26 18.86 -1.94
CA LEU A 51 -9.28 17.91 -2.39
C LEU A 51 -10.28 17.61 -1.29
N GLY A 52 -9.81 17.50 -0.05
CA GLY A 52 -10.65 17.31 1.12
C GLY A 52 -9.84 17.39 2.41
N GLU A 53 -10.51 17.61 3.52
CA GLU A 53 -9.92 17.60 4.86
C GLU A 53 -10.83 16.87 5.84
N ASN A 54 -10.22 16.20 6.82
CA ASN A 54 -10.94 15.69 7.97
C ASN A 54 -10.28 16.22 9.25
N SER A 55 -10.89 17.26 9.82
CA SER A 55 -10.36 17.91 11.02
C SER A 55 -10.39 17.01 12.25
N GLN A 56 -11.24 15.98 12.32
CA GLN A 56 -11.24 15.04 13.44
C GLN A 56 -10.02 14.12 13.37
N GLN A 57 -9.80 13.49 12.21
CA GLN A 57 -8.66 12.61 11.93
C GLN A 57 -7.33 13.35 11.72
N LYS A 58 -7.36 14.69 11.60
CA LYS A 58 -6.17 15.54 11.38
C LYS A 58 -5.42 15.13 10.09
N ILE A 59 -6.18 14.91 9.02
CA ILE A 59 -5.69 14.51 7.70
C ILE A 59 -6.19 15.48 6.62
N VAL A 60 -5.36 15.76 5.62
CA VAL A 60 -5.69 16.58 4.45
C VAL A 60 -5.21 15.91 3.16
N PHE A 61 -6.00 16.07 2.10
CA PHE A 61 -5.73 15.57 0.76
C PHE A 61 -5.50 16.75 -0.17
N VAL A 62 -4.36 16.77 -0.86
CA VAL A 62 -3.90 17.90 -1.66
C VAL A 62 -3.59 17.44 -3.08
N GLN A 63 -4.10 18.17 -4.07
CA GLN A 63 -3.70 18.06 -5.47
C GLN A 63 -2.62 19.10 -5.74
N GLY A 64 -1.57 18.69 -6.45
CA GLY A 64 -0.54 19.59 -6.95
C GLY A 64 0.19 19.01 -8.15
N HIS A 65 1.23 19.71 -8.58
CA HIS A 65 2.13 19.31 -9.65
C HIS A 65 3.55 19.82 -9.38
N TYR A 66 4.54 19.36 -10.15
CA TYR A 66 5.91 19.87 -10.06
C TYR A 66 6.11 20.99 -11.08
N LYS A 67 6.87 22.05 -10.76
CA LYS A 67 7.11 23.16 -11.71
C LYS A 67 7.69 22.71 -13.05
N ASP A 68 8.42 21.60 -13.05
CA ASP A 68 9.09 21.05 -14.24
C ASP A 68 8.21 20.00 -14.98
N SER A 69 7.00 19.72 -14.49
CA SER A 69 6.09 18.70 -15.01
C SER A 69 4.63 19.01 -14.67
N ASP A 70 3.81 19.24 -15.70
CA ASP A 70 2.34 19.42 -15.55
C ASP A 70 1.59 18.11 -15.20
N VAL A 71 2.32 17.05 -14.83
CA VAL A 71 1.73 15.78 -14.42
C VAL A 71 1.19 15.92 -13.00
N PRO A 72 -0.11 15.66 -12.76
CA PRO A 72 -0.70 15.86 -11.45
C PRO A 72 -0.19 14.85 -10.44
N ALA A 73 -0.24 15.24 -9.18
CA ALA A 73 0.13 14.46 -8.01
C ALA A 73 -0.94 14.63 -6.93
N VAL A 74 -1.14 13.59 -6.12
CA VAL A 74 -1.95 13.68 -4.90
C VAL A 74 -1.05 13.44 -3.70
N VAL A 75 -1.11 14.36 -2.73
CA VAL A 75 -0.35 14.31 -1.48
C VAL A 75 -1.34 14.17 -0.33
N ILE A 76 -1.08 13.21 0.54
CA ILE A 76 -1.87 12.96 1.74
C ILE A 76 -0.99 13.28 2.93
N LEU A 77 -1.45 14.19 3.79
CA LEU A 77 -0.74 14.60 5.01
C LEU A 77 -1.58 14.23 6.23
N GLU A 78 -1.02 13.41 7.10
CA GLU A 78 -1.68 12.88 8.30
C GLU A 78 -0.80 13.12 9.54
N ARG A 79 -1.41 13.62 10.62
CA ARG A 79 -0.70 13.74 11.91
C ARG A 79 -0.46 12.36 12.51
N THR A 80 0.77 12.10 12.94
CA THR A 80 1.09 10.84 13.62
C THR A 80 0.44 10.79 15.01
N PRO A 81 -0.09 9.64 15.44
CA PRO A 81 -0.62 9.47 16.78
C PRO A 81 0.47 9.62 17.85
N PHE A 82 0.05 9.93 19.08
CA PHE A 82 0.95 9.92 20.24
C PHE A 82 1.17 8.48 20.70
N SER A 83 2.42 8.15 21.04
CA SER A 83 2.78 6.94 21.79
C SER A 83 3.16 7.32 23.24
N ASN A 84 3.13 6.36 24.16
CA ASN A 84 3.51 6.59 25.56
C ASN A 84 4.93 7.18 25.69
N GLU A 85 5.87 6.68 24.88
CA GLU A 85 7.26 7.16 24.87
C GLU A 85 7.36 8.61 24.38
N THR A 86 6.64 8.95 23.31
CA THR A 86 6.61 10.32 22.77
C THR A 86 5.99 11.30 23.75
N VAL A 87 4.91 10.91 24.44
CA VAL A 87 4.26 11.77 25.45
C VAL A 87 5.21 12.09 26.59
N ASN A 88 5.86 11.08 27.16
CA ASN A 88 6.81 11.29 28.27
C ASN A 88 7.97 12.18 27.82
N SER A 89 8.56 11.90 26.66
CA SER A 89 9.66 12.71 26.11
C SER A 89 9.27 14.17 25.86
N ILE A 90 8.05 14.43 25.38
CA ILE A 90 7.54 15.80 25.17
C ILE A 90 7.34 16.51 26.51
N LEU A 91 6.69 15.87 27.48
CA LEU A 91 6.33 16.50 28.75
C LEU A 91 7.51 16.69 29.71
N GLU A 92 8.50 15.79 29.68
CA GLU A 92 9.76 15.93 30.43
C GLU A 92 10.73 16.91 29.75
N GLY A 93 10.54 17.16 28.45
CA GLY A 93 11.34 18.09 27.67
C GLY A 93 11.03 19.55 27.99
N LYS A 94 11.99 20.44 27.70
CA LYS A 94 11.76 21.88 27.68
C LYS A 94 10.92 22.25 26.45
N CYS A 95 9.61 22.12 26.54
CA CYS A 95 8.68 22.55 25.50
C CYS A 95 8.30 24.01 25.69
N GLU A 96 8.23 24.75 24.59
CA GLU A 96 7.64 26.08 24.57
C GLU A 96 6.12 25.94 24.63
N THR A 97 5.50 26.65 25.57
CA THR A 97 4.04 26.65 25.75
C THR A 97 3.52 28.08 25.69
N ALA A 98 2.43 28.27 24.95
CA ALA A 98 1.68 29.51 24.94
C ALA A 98 0.31 29.25 25.60
N ALA A 99 -0.01 29.99 26.66
CA ALA A 99 -1.28 29.85 27.37
C ALA A 99 -2.42 30.45 26.54
N ASN A 100 -3.47 29.66 26.32
CA ASN A 100 -4.66 30.10 25.60
C ASN A 100 -5.82 30.41 26.55
N LEU A 101 -6.10 29.51 27.50
CA LEU A 101 -7.22 29.66 28.42
C LEU A 101 -6.87 29.08 29.80
N LYS A 102 -7.27 29.80 30.85
CA LYS A 102 -7.12 29.38 32.25
C LYS A 102 -8.44 29.60 32.97
N ASN A 103 -9.02 28.53 33.48
CA ASN A 103 -10.21 28.56 34.34
C ASN A 103 -10.05 27.56 35.49
N ASP A 104 -9.87 28.07 36.71
CA ASP A 104 -9.61 27.28 37.92
C ASP A 104 -8.49 26.23 37.71
N ILE A 105 -8.81 24.94 37.80
CA ILE A 105 -7.86 23.83 37.59
C ILE A 105 -7.65 23.45 36.12
N TYR A 106 -8.40 24.06 35.19
CA TYR A 106 -8.31 23.77 33.76
C TYR A 106 -7.44 24.81 33.06
N HIS A 107 -6.38 24.32 32.41
CA HIS A 107 -5.49 25.15 31.61
C HIS A 107 -5.32 24.55 30.21
N THR A 108 -5.52 25.36 29.18
CA THR A 108 -5.30 24.99 27.78
C THR A 108 -4.11 25.78 27.25
N PHE A 109 -3.13 25.06 26.71
CA PHE A 109 -1.92 25.62 26.13
C PHE A 109 -1.73 25.12 24.70
N SER A 110 -1.14 25.94 23.84
CA SER A 110 -0.50 25.46 22.62
C SER A 110 0.93 25.05 22.95
N LEU A 111 1.27 23.79 22.68
CA LEU A 111 2.60 23.22 22.90
C LEU A 111 3.27 22.98 21.56
N VAL A 112 4.52 23.42 21.43
CA VAL A 112 5.38 23.10 20.28
C VAL A 112 6.32 21.97 20.69
N PRO A 113 6.11 20.73 20.20
CA PRO A 113 6.97 19.62 20.59
C PRO A 113 8.34 19.73 19.89
N PRO A 114 9.37 19.05 20.41
CA PRO A 114 10.67 18.95 19.72
C PRO A 114 10.51 18.41 18.29
N LYS A 115 11.42 18.81 17.39
CA LYS A 115 11.36 18.45 15.96
C LYS A 115 11.22 16.94 15.71
N ILE A 116 11.85 16.12 16.54
CA ILE A 116 11.81 14.65 16.43
C ILE A 116 10.39 14.08 16.58
N HIS A 117 9.51 14.76 17.32
CA HIS A 117 8.13 14.36 17.58
C HIS A 117 7.11 15.14 16.73
N SER A 118 7.58 15.98 15.80
CA SER A 118 6.75 16.81 14.92
C SER A 118 6.48 16.17 13.56
N GLY A 119 6.69 14.86 13.44
CA GLY A 119 6.52 14.11 12.20
C GLY A 119 5.11 14.24 11.62
N ILE A 120 5.03 14.36 10.29
CA ILE A 120 3.78 14.27 9.54
C ILE A 120 3.94 13.10 8.58
N LYS A 121 3.04 12.13 8.70
CA LYS A 121 3.00 11.02 7.77
C LYS A 121 2.54 11.55 6.42
N THR A 122 3.37 11.30 5.41
CA THR A 122 3.17 11.83 4.06
C THR A 122 3.12 10.70 3.06
N THR A 123 2.05 10.64 2.26
CA THR A 123 1.89 9.69 1.15
C THR A 123 1.79 10.46 -0.15
N LEU A 124 2.66 10.15 -1.11
CA LEU A 124 2.63 10.72 -2.46
C LEU A 124 2.09 9.69 -3.46
N ILE A 125 1.12 10.12 -4.28
CA ILE A 125 0.65 9.38 -5.44
C ILE A 125 1.08 10.16 -6.68
N TYR A 126 2.07 9.64 -7.40
CA TYR A 126 2.61 10.25 -8.61
C TYR A 126 3.06 9.18 -9.60
N PRO A 127 2.72 9.29 -10.90
CA PRO A 127 1.78 10.25 -11.48
C PRO A 127 0.33 9.96 -11.04
N ALA A 128 -0.41 10.98 -10.65
CA ALA A 128 -1.82 10.85 -10.32
C ALA A 128 -2.67 10.81 -11.60
N THR A 129 -3.73 10.01 -11.60
CA THR A 129 -4.73 10.02 -12.67
C THR A 129 -5.93 10.84 -12.21
N GLN A 130 -6.82 11.24 -13.12
CA GLN A 130 -8.07 11.91 -12.73
C GLN A 130 -8.86 11.09 -11.70
N LYS A 131 -8.84 9.75 -11.80
CA LYS A 131 -9.47 8.87 -10.82
C LYS A 131 -8.88 9.01 -9.41
N HIS A 132 -7.56 9.21 -9.30
CA HIS A 132 -6.92 9.44 -7.99
C HIS A 132 -7.41 10.77 -7.39
N ILE A 133 -7.51 11.82 -8.21
CA ILE A 133 -8.02 13.13 -7.79
C ILE A 133 -9.47 13.00 -7.32
N ASP A 134 -10.33 12.37 -8.13
CA ASP A 134 -11.74 12.19 -7.82
C ASP A 134 -11.92 11.35 -6.55
N LYS A 135 -11.11 10.31 -6.32
CA LYS A 135 -11.18 9.48 -5.12
C LYS A 135 -10.98 10.26 -3.82
N TYR A 136 -10.07 11.23 -3.81
CA TYR A 136 -9.73 12.01 -2.62
C TYR A 136 -10.43 13.37 -2.56
N GLN A 137 -11.16 13.73 -3.60
CA GLN A 137 -12.05 14.87 -3.57
C GLN A 137 -13.15 14.63 -2.52
N HIS A 138 -13.52 15.67 -1.80
CA HIS A 138 -14.65 15.64 -0.88
C HIS A 138 -15.93 15.32 -1.66
N HIS A 139 -16.64 14.27 -1.22
CA HIS A 139 -17.95 13.89 -1.74
C HIS A 139 -18.95 13.84 -0.61
N ASP A 140 -20.17 14.29 -0.89
CA ASP A 140 -21.30 14.02 -0.02
C ASP A 140 -21.56 12.51 -0.01
N GLN A 141 -21.65 11.94 1.19
CA GLN A 141 -21.83 10.50 1.36
C GLN A 141 -23.30 10.16 1.47
N PHE A 142 -23.73 9.15 0.71
CA PHE A 142 -25.09 8.63 0.72
C PHE A 142 -25.08 7.14 1.05
N ILE A 143 -26.09 6.70 1.80
CA ILE A 143 -26.31 5.27 2.05
C ILE A 143 -27.20 4.72 0.94
N ILE A 144 -26.76 3.63 0.32
CA ILE A 144 -27.46 2.94 -0.76
C ILE A 144 -27.63 1.47 -0.37
N TYR A 145 -28.82 0.93 -0.61
CA TYR A 145 -29.10 -0.51 -0.47
C TYR A 145 -29.03 -1.15 -1.85
N GLU A 146 -27.95 -1.88 -2.13
CA GLU A 146 -27.70 -2.51 -3.42
C GLU A 146 -28.26 -3.95 -3.47
N THR A 147 -29.21 -4.21 -4.36
CA THR A 147 -29.71 -5.57 -4.65
C THR A 147 -28.71 -6.37 -5.51
N TYR A 148 -28.92 -7.68 -5.65
CA TYR A 148 -28.05 -8.48 -6.52
C TYR A 148 -28.25 -8.10 -7.99
N GLU A 149 -29.48 -7.79 -8.37
CA GLU A 149 -29.86 -7.34 -9.71
C GLU A 149 -29.18 -5.99 -10.05
N ASP A 150 -29.16 -5.05 -9.10
CA ASP A 150 -28.46 -3.77 -9.27
C ASP A 150 -26.95 -3.99 -9.42
N TYR A 151 -26.36 -4.89 -8.63
CA TYR A 151 -24.95 -5.22 -8.76
C TYR A 151 -24.62 -5.73 -10.18
N CYS A 152 -25.40 -6.69 -10.69
CA CYS A 152 -25.14 -7.26 -12.02
C CYS A 152 -25.43 -6.29 -13.17
N SER A 153 -26.44 -5.43 -13.05
CA SER A 153 -26.88 -4.55 -14.14
C SER A 153 -26.21 -3.17 -14.14
N ILE A 154 -25.75 -2.68 -12.97
CA ILE A 154 -25.24 -1.31 -12.79
C ILE A 154 -23.79 -1.35 -12.29
N THR A 155 -23.56 -1.94 -11.12
CA THR A 155 -22.28 -1.79 -10.40
C THR A 155 -21.14 -2.59 -11.03
N GLU A 156 -21.35 -3.86 -11.37
CA GLU A 156 -20.34 -4.70 -11.99
C GLU A 156 -19.91 -4.15 -13.37
N PRO A 157 -20.83 -3.77 -14.29
CA PRO A 157 -20.44 -3.09 -15.53
C PRO A 157 -19.65 -1.81 -15.31
N TYR A 158 -20.02 -1.00 -14.30
CA TYR A 158 -19.30 0.21 -13.95
C TYR A 158 -17.89 -0.08 -13.43
N ILE A 159 -17.75 -1.03 -12.50
CA ILE A 159 -16.47 -1.47 -11.95
C ILE A 159 -15.57 -2.02 -13.07
N LEU A 160 -16.08 -2.85 -13.97
CA LEU A 160 -15.29 -3.40 -15.08
C LEU A 160 -14.84 -2.32 -16.07
N LYS A 161 -15.64 -1.27 -16.26
CA LYS A 161 -15.30 -0.13 -17.11
C LYS A 161 -14.27 0.79 -16.45
N ASP A 162 -14.36 1.03 -15.14
CA ASP A 162 -13.65 2.12 -14.46
C ASP A 162 -12.75 1.70 -13.29
N GLN A 163 -12.04 0.58 -13.41
CA GLN A 163 -11.11 0.09 -12.38
C GLN A 163 -9.83 0.93 -12.20
N PHE A 164 -9.35 1.00 -10.96
CA PHE A 164 -7.97 1.40 -10.66
C PHE A 164 -7.00 0.27 -11.02
N SER A 165 -5.77 0.62 -11.39
CA SER A 165 -4.73 -0.38 -11.57
C SER A 165 -4.40 -1.04 -10.23
N ILE A 166 -4.49 -2.37 -10.19
CA ILE A 166 -4.08 -3.20 -9.05
C ILE A 166 -2.66 -3.75 -9.24
N GLN A 167 -1.84 -3.13 -10.11
CA GLN A 167 -0.47 -3.59 -10.38
C GLN A 167 0.39 -3.65 -9.11
N TRP A 168 0.16 -2.76 -8.15
CA TRP A 168 0.85 -2.79 -6.85
C TRP A 168 0.60 -4.09 -6.09
N VAL A 169 -0.61 -4.68 -6.20
CA VAL A 169 -0.95 -5.98 -5.61
C VAL A 169 -0.10 -7.08 -6.25
N TYR A 170 0.01 -7.09 -7.58
CA TYR A 170 0.83 -8.06 -8.31
C TYR A 170 2.31 -7.91 -8.01
N ASN A 171 2.81 -6.68 -7.83
CA ASN A 171 4.20 -6.46 -7.43
C ASN A 171 4.53 -7.10 -6.08
N ILE A 172 3.58 -7.12 -5.13
CA ILE A 172 3.73 -7.80 -3.83
C ILE A 172 3.66 -9.31 -4.00
N LEU A 173 2.64 -9.82 -4.72
CA LEU A 173 2.46 -11.25 -4.97
C LEU A 173 3.68 -11.87 -5.68
N GLU A 174 4.27 -11.14 -6.63
CA GLU A 174 5.46 -11.55 -7.40
C GLU A 174 6.79 -11.20 -6.72
N LYS A 175 6.76 -10.64 -5.50
CA LYS A 175 7.95 -10.25 -4.73
C LYS A 175 8.86 -9.22 -5.42
N LYS A 176 8.30 -8.42 -6.33
CA LYS A 176 9.01 -7.32 -7.00
C LYS A 176 9.16 -6.10 -6.10
N GLN A 177 8.19 -5.86 -5.20
CA GLN A 177 8.22 -4.77 -4.22
C GLN A 177 7.64 -5.24 -2.88
N GLU A 178 8.08 -4.60 -1.79
CA GLU A 178 7.65 -4.87 -0.41
C GLU A 178 7.85 -6.32 0.09
N ALA A 179 8.72 -7.09 -0.56
CA ALA A 179 8.97 -8.49 -0.20
C ALA A 179 9.54 -8.63 1.21
N GLU A 180 10.33 -7.66 1.65
CA GLU A 180 10.93 -7.55 2.98
C GLU A 180 9.92 -7.24 4.08
N ARG A 181 8.74 -6.70 3.73
CA ARG A 181 7.68 -6.34 4.69
C ARG A 181 6.73 -7.50 4.98
N ILE A 182 6.90 -8.63 4.31
CA ILE A 182 6.01 -9.78 4.42
C ILE A 182 6.26 -10.50 5.75
N ILE A 183 5.21 -10.59 6.57
CA ILE A 183 5.24 -11.27 7.88
C ILE A 183 4.99 -12.77 7.69
N PHE A 184 4.11 -13.12 6.76
CA PHE A 184 3.74 -14.50 6.48
C PHE A 184 3.29 -14.67 5.03
N GLU A 185 3.56 -15.83 4.47
CA GLU A 185 3.04 -16.25 3.18
C GLU A 185 2.65 -17.73 3.23
N ASP A 186 1.47 -18.02 2.72
CA ASP A 186 1.05 -19.34 2.32
C ASP A 186 1.05 -19.38 0.78
N PRO A 187 1.99 -20.09 0.13
CA PRO A 187 2.23 -19.99 -1.31
C PRO A 187 1.22 -20.77 -2.16
N ASP A 188 0.21 -21.41 -1.54
CA ASP A 188 -0.81 -22.15 -2.27
C ASP A 188 -1.59 -21.21 -3.23
N PRO A 189 -1.67 -21.53 -4.54
CA PRO A 189 -2.23 -20.60 -5.53
C PRO A 189 -3.73 -20.37 -5.37
N ASP A 190 -4.47 -21.31 -4.77
CA ASP A 190 -5.93 -21.26 -4.67
C ASP A 190 -6.43 -20.86 -3.26
N THR A 191 -5.69 -21.23 -2.23
CA THR A 191 -6.06 -21.12 -0.82
C THR A 191 -5.04 -20.38 0.03
N GLY A 192 -3.95 -19.92 -0.58
CA GLY A 192 -2.86 -19.18 0.04
C GLY A 192 -3.00 -17.67 -0.08
N PHE A 193 -2.19 -16.97 0.71
CA PHE A 193 -2.17 -15.51 0.82
C PHE A 193 -0.86 -15.01 1.42
N ILE A 194 -0.57 -13.73 1.19
CA ILE A 194 0.49 -12.95 1.82
C ILE A 194 -0.13 -12.08 2.92
N LEU A 195 0.51 -12.00 4.09
CA LEU A 195 0.19 -11.09 5.19
C LEU A 195 1.32 -10.08 5.39
N LEU A 196 1.00 -8.79 5.35
CA LEU A 196 1.96 -7.70 5.51
C LEU A 196 1.34 -6.47 6.20
N PRO A 197 2.16 -5.57 6.79
CA PRO A 197 1.69 -4.28 7.30
C PRO A 197 1.08 -3.40 6.22
N ASP A 198 -0.07 -2.79 6.52
CA ASP A 198 -0.68 -1.80 5.63
C ASP A 198 0.16 -0.51 5.61
N MET A 199 0.13 0.23 4.51
CA MET A 199 0.76 1.56 4.40
C MET A 199 0.22 2.56 5.45
N LYS A 200 -0.96 2.30 6.03
CA LYS A 200 -1.56 3.08 7.11
C LYS A 200 -0.85 2.92 8.46
N TRP A 201 -0.15 1.82 8.69
CA TRP A 201 0.51 1.55 9.97
C TRP A 201 2.02 1.75 9.87
N ASP A 202 2.62 2.44 10.84
CA ASP A 202 4.06 2.73 10.87
C ASP A 202 4.89 1.67 11.62
N CYS A 203 4.23 0.59 12.08
CA CYS A 203 4.82 -0.54 12.81
C CYS A 203 5.47 -0.17 14.16
N LYS A 204 5.15 1.00 14.75
CA LYS A 204 5.78 1.43 16.01
C LYS A 204 5.05 0.98 17.25
N GLN A 205 3.72 0.93 17.21
CA GLN A 205 2.89 0.60 18.36
C GLN A 205 1.80 -0.41 17.96
N LEU A 206 1.19 -1.07 18.94
CA LEU A 206 0.24 -2.16 18.70
C LEU A 206 -1.21 -1.68 18.70
N GLU A 207 -1.46 -0.52 19.29
CA GLU A 207 -2.77 0.11 19.43
C GLU A 207 -3.38 0.47 18.06
N ASP A 208 -2.54 0.72 17.07
CA ASP A 208 -2.89 0.99 15.68
C ASP A 208 -2.48 -0.14 14.72
N LEU A 209 -2.25 -1.36 15.24
CA LEU A 209 -1.91 -2.55 14.46
C LEU A 209 -2.86 -2.71 13.26
N HIS A 210 -2.30 -2.62 12.05
CA HIS A 210 -3.05 -2.77 10.82
C HIS A 210 -2.27 -3.58 9.78
N LEU A 211 -2.82 -4.75 9.44
CA LEU A 211 -2.26 -5.69 8.47
C LEU A 211 -3.25 -5.93 7.33
N VAL A 212 -2.73 -6.28 6.16
CA VAL A 212 -3.53 -6.69 5.00
C VAL A 212 -3.14 -8.10 4.59
N ALA A 213 -4.14 -8.92 4.32
CA ALA A 213 -3.99 -10.21 3.67
C ALA A 213 -4.34 -10.08 2.17
N ILE A 214 -3.39 -10.45 1.30
CA ILE A 214 -3.57 -10.46 -0.16
C ILE A 214 -3.55 -11.90 -0.64
N VAL A 215 -4.64 -12.36 -1.24
CA VAL A 215 -4.78 -13.75 -1.71
C VAL A 215 -4.02 -13.97 -3.02
N HIS A 216 -3.46 -15.16 -3.21
CA HIS A 216 -2.80 -15.52 -4.49
C HIS A 216 -3.83 -15.75 -5.61
N ARG A 217 -5.02 -16.25 -5.27
CA ARG A 217 -6.07 -16.56 -6.24
C ARG A 217 -6.56 -15.30 -6.95
N HIS A 218 -6.42 -15.27 -8.27
CA HIS A 218 -6.90 -14.17 -9.09
C HIS A 218 -8.41 -14.25 -9.36
N GLY A 219 -9.01 -13.11 -9.73
CA GLY A 219 -10.40 -13.04 -10.21
C GLY A 219 -11.47 -12.88 -9.13
N ILE A 220 -11.08 -12.76 -7.85
CA ILE A 220 -11.98 -12.41 -6.75
C ILE A 220 -11.98 -10.88 -6.61
N LYS A 221 -13.01 -10.21 -7.12
CA LYS A 221 -13.09 -8.73 -7.18
C LYS A 221 -13.61 -8.14 -5.87
N SER A 222 -14.59 -8.80 -5.25
CA SER A 222 -15.26 -8.31 -4.04
C SER A 222 -15.99 -9.42 -3.30
N LEU A 223 -16.70 -9.05 -2.22
CA LEU A 223 -17.60 -9.96 -1.49
C LEU A 223 -18.64 -10.64 -2.38
N ARG A 224 -19.06 -10.02 -3.49
CA ARG A 224 -20.05 -10.57 -4.43
C ARG A 224 -19.55 -11.80 -5.20
N ASP A 225 -18.22 -11.97 -5.31
CA ASP A 225 -17.63 -13.13 -5.99
C ASP A 225 -17.45 -14.35 -5.06
N LEU A 226 -17.61 -14.17 -3.74
CA LEU A 226 -17.40 -15.24 -2.77
C LEU A 226 -18.46 -16.33 -2.91
N ARG A 227 -17.97 -17.56 -2.94
CA ARG A 227 -18.74 -18.81 -3.09
C ARG A 227 -18.23 -19.85 -2.10
N GLN A 228 -18.96 -20.96 -1.96
CA GLN A 228 -18.62 -22.04 -1.03
C GLN A 228 -17.21 -22.63 -1.25
N ASP A 229 -16.73 -22.65 -2.50
CA ASP A 229 -15.38 -23.11 -2.87
C ASP A 229 -14.26 -22.21 -2.30
N HIS A 230 -14.57 -20.98 -1.90
CA HIS A 230 -13.61 -20.07 -1.28
C HIS A 230 -13.49 -20.26 0.25
N LEU A 231 -14.32 -21.11 0.87
CA LEU A 231 -14.28 -21.34 2.32
C LEU A 231 -12.90 -21.78 2.84
N PRO A 232 -12.14 -22.68 2.17
CA PRO A 232 -10.80 -23.04 2.62
C PRO A 232 -9.85 -21.84 2.65
N LEU A 233 -9.86 -21.00 1.61
CA LEU A 233 -9.09 -19.77 1.53
C LEU A 233 -9.42 -18.82 2.69
N LEU A 234 -10.71 -18.54 2.91
CA LEU A 234 -11.16 -17.63 3.97
C LEU A 234 -10.79 -18.15 5.38
N LYS A 235 -10.92 -19.46 5.60
CA LYS A 235 -10.50 -20.11 6.85
C LYS A 235 -8.99 -20.04 7.04
N ASN A 236 -8.20 -20.25 5.99
CA ASN A 236 -6.75 -20.13 6.04
C ASN A 236 -6.33 -18.71 6.44
N ILE A 237 -6.92 -17.68 5.81
CA ILE A 237 -6.64 -16.27 6.15
C ILE A 237 -6.91 -16.02 7.63
N LEU A 238 -8.10 -16.42 8.12
CA LEU A 238 -8.48 -16.20 9.52
C LEU A 238 -7.56 -16.97 10.48
N GLN A 239 -7.38 -18.27 10.26
CA GLN A 239 -6.66 -19.14 11.20
C GLN A 239 -5.15 -18.93 11.14
N LYS A 240 -4.56 -19.08 9.94
CA LYS A 240 -3.11 -18.91 9.76
C LYS A 240 -2.70 -17.47 10.02
N GLY A 241 -3.49 -16.48 9.58
CA GLY A 241 -3.23 -15.07 9.84
C GLY A 241 -3.22 -14.76 11.34
N THR A 242 -4.26 -15.14 12.08
CA THR A 242 -4.34 -14.88 13.52
C THR A 242 -3.20 -15.56 14.28
N VAL A 243 -2.89 -16.82 13.96
CA VAL A 243 -1.78 -17.54 14.58
C VAL A 243 -0.46 -16.81 14.34
N ARG A 244 -0.21 -16.31 13.13
CA ARG A 244 1.03 -15.60 12.78
C ARG A 244 1.14 -14.25 13.45
N ILE A 245 0.03 -13.52 13.59
CA ILE A 245 -0.03 -12.29 14.37
C ILE A 245 0.35 -12.58 15.83
N CYS A 246 -0.26 -13.59 16.45
CA CYS A 246 0.08 -13.98 17.83
C CYS A 246 1.56 -14.35 17.99
N TYR A 247 2.12 -15.14 17.07
CA TYR A 247 3.55 -15.50 17.11
C TYR A 247 4.46 -14.29 16.95
N ALA A 248 4.16 -13.38 16.01
CA ALA A 248 4.94 -12.16 15.82
C ALA A 248 4.95 -11.30 17.09
N LEU A 249 3.80 -11.16 17.76
CA LEU A 249 3.68 -10.43 19.03
C LEU A 249 4.46 -11.10 20.16
N LEU A 250 4.42 -12.43 20.26
CA LEU A 250 5.16 -13.19 21.29
C LEU A 250 6.68 -13.10 21.11
N ILE A 251 7.17 -13.07 19.87
CA ILE A 251 8.60 -12.94 19.60
C ILE A 251 9.08 -11.53 19.99
N LEU A 252 8.29 -10.50 19.69
CA LEU A 252 8.61 -9.12 20.08
C LEU A 252 8.65 -8.95 21.60
N THR A 253 7.72 -9.55 22.35
CA THR A 253 7.76 -9.49 23.82
C THR A 253 8.95 -10.24 24.41
N HIS A 254 9.32 -11.41 23.85
CA HIS A 254 10.50 -12.15 24.31
C HIS A 254 11.82 -11.42 24.02
N ILE A 255 11.97 -10.79 22.85
CA ILE A 255 13.14 -9.98 22.52
C ILE A 255 13.22 -8.75 23.42
N TRP A 256 12.09 -8.10 23.69
CA TRP A 256 12.03 -6.93 24.59
C TRP A 256 12.38 -7.30 26.03
N ILE A 257 11.86 -8.41 26.57
CA ILE A 257 12.21 -8.93 27.90
C ILE A 257 13.70 -9.26 27.99
N PHE A 258 14.27 -9.90 26.95
CA PHE A 258 15.68 -10.27 26.94
C PHE A 258 16.63 -9.06 26.87
N ASN A 259 16.23 -8.01 26.14
CA ASN A 259 16.99 -6.76 26.05
C ASN A 259 16.79 -5.83 27.26
N SER A 260 15.71 -5.99 28.03
CA SER A 260 15.48 -5.23 29.27
C SER A 260 16.15 -5.86 30.51
N LEU A 261 16.66 -7.09 30.40
CA LEU A 261 17.33 -7.82 31.48
C LEU A 261 18.86 -7.85 31.36
N ASN A 262 19.42 -7.21 30.34
CA ASN A 262 20.87 -6.93 30.18
C ASN A 262 21.10 -5.42 30.19
#